data_AF-A0A8T5NLL1-F1
#
_entry.id   AF-A0A8T5NLL1-F1
#
_cell.length_a   1.000
_cell.length_b   1.000
_cell.length_c   1.000
_cell.angle_alpha   90.00
_cell.angle_beta   90.00
_cell.angle_gamma   90.00
#
_symmetry.space_group_name_H-M   'P 1'
#
loop_
_entity.id
_entity.type
_entity.pdbx_description
1 polymer ?
#
loop_
_entity_poly.entity_id
_entity_poly.type
_entity_poly.pdbx_seq_one_letter_code
_entity_poly.pdbx_strand_id
1 'polypeptide(L)'
;MNLRKHVSLNINIRGNGQSATLAINDRCKSLMGEGKKIYNFGLGQSPFPVPMPVVNALKLYAHEKDYLPAKGLPALKEAVAGFHKAKDNVDANPENVLVGPGSK
;
A
#
# COMPACT_ATOMS: atom_id res chain seq x y z
N MET A 1 36.47 13.26 16.95
CA MET A 1 36.85 11.84 16.83
C MET A 1 35.68 11.09 16.19
N ASN A 2 35.69 10.96 14.86
CA ASN A 2 34.54 10.50 14.08
C ASN A 2 34.62 8.97 13.93
N LEU A 3 34.01 8.24 14.86
CA LEU A 3 33.86 6.79 14.77
C LEU A 3 32.89 6.49 13.62
N ARG A 4 33.42 6.28 12.41
CA ARG A 4 32.67 5.67 11.32
C ARG A 4 32.27 4.26 11.79
N LYS A 5 31.06 4.11 12.35
CA LYS A 5 30.48 2.80 12.64
C LYS A 5 30.56 1.98 11.35
N HIS A 6 31.25 0.85 11.41
CA HIS A 6 31.32 -0.07 10.28
C HIS A 6 29.96 -0.75 10.14
N VAL A 7 29.05 -0.13 9.39
CA VAL A 7 27.72 -0.69 9.13
C VAL A 7 27.84 -1.71 8.01
N SER A 8 27.80 -3.00 8.37
CA SER A 8 27.74 -4.07 7.39
C SER A 8 26.30 -4.27 6.91
N LEU A 9 25.87 -3.47 5.93
CA LEU A 9 24.56 -3.65 5.27
C LEU A 9 24.65 -4.77 4.21
N ASN A 10 23.53 -5.35 3.80
CA ASN A 10 23.53 -6.26 2.65
C ASN A 10 23.95 -5.50 1.38
N ILE A 11 24.81 -6.08 0.53
CA ILE A 11 25.29 -5.45 -0.71
C ILE A 11 24.15 -5.02 -1.64
N ASN A 12 23.03 -5.75 -1.63
CA ASN A 12 21.85 -5.49 -2.45
C ASN A 12 21.05 -4.25 -1.99
N ILE A 13 21.35 -3.70 -0.81
CA ILE A 13 20.65 -2.55 -0.23
C ILE A 13 21.58 -1.34 -0.13
N ARG A 14 22.89 -1.55 0.01
CA ARG A 14 23.90 -0.49 0.18
C ARG A 14 23.85 0.62 -0.89
N GLY A 15 23.46 0.28 -2.12
CA GLY A 15 23.39 1.22 -3.24
C GLY A 15 22.06 1.94 -3.40
N ASN A 16 21.04 1.61 -2.61
CA ASN A 16 19.71 2.18 -2.77
C ASN A 16 19.67 3.58 -2.12
N GLY A 17 19.64 4.61 -2.95
CA GLY A 17 19.44 5.99 -2.52
C GLY A 17 18.01 6.27 -2.06
N GLN A 18 17.78 7.46 -1.49
CA GLN A 18 16.44 7.91 -1.15
C GLN A 18 15.60 8.06 -2.43
N SER A 19 14.36 7.56 -2.40
CA SER A 19 13.40 7.78 -3.47
C SER A 19 13.14 9.28 -3.67
N ALA A 20 13.28 9.76 -4.90
CA ALA A 20 12.98 11.15 -5.25
C ALA A 20 11.53 11.54 -4.88
N THR A 21 10.58 10.61 -5.02
CA THR A 21 9.17 10.82 -4.67
C THR A 21 8.98 10.99 -3.15
N LEU A 22 9.73 10.26 -2.33
CA LEU A 22 9.69 10.45 -0.87
C LEU A 22 10.35 11.78 -0.49
N ALA A 23 11.51 12.08 -1.06
CA ALA A 23 12.25 13.30 -0.77
C ALA A 23 11.43 14.57 -1.04
N ILE A 24 10.73 14.64 -2.18
CA ILE A 24 9.88 15.79 -2.50
C ILE A 24 8.67 15.88 -1.57
N ASN A 25 8.05 14.75 -1.21
CA ASN A 25 6.93 14.73 -0.28
C ASN A 25 7.32 15.21 1.13
N ASP A 26 8.48 14.78 1.61
CA ASP A 26 9.01 15.23 2.90
C ASP A 26 9.32 16.72 2.88
N ARG A 27 9.88 17.23 1.78
CA ARG A 27 10.11 18.66 1.60
C ARG A 27 8.81 19.46 1.59
N CYS A 28 7.78 19.00 0.87
CA CYS A 28 6.45 19.62 0.87
C CYS A 28 5.87 19.68 2.29
N LYS A 29 5.94 18.58 3.05
CA LYS A 29 5.48 18.53 4.45
C LYS A 29 6.22 19.53 5.34
N SER A 30 7.55 19.61 5.21
CA SER A 30 8.37 20.60 5.95
C SER A 30 7.93 22.02 5.65
N LEU A 31 7.75 22.38 4.38
CA LEU A 31 7.33 23.74 3.99
C LEU A 31 5.90 24.07 4.49
N MET A 32 4.99 23.09 4.46
CA MET A 32 3.65 23.25 5.06
C MET A 32 3.72 23.46 6.57
N GLY A 33 4.59 22.74 7.28
CA GLY A 33 4.84 22.91 8.71
C GLY A 33 5.44 24.28 9.06
N GLU A 34 6.19 24.89 8.13
CA GLU A 34 6.68 26.27 8.22
C GLU A 34 5.59 27.32 7.91
N GLY A 35 4.33 26.90 7.66
CA GLY A 35 3.21 27.79 7.34
C GLY A 35 3.15 28.25 5.88
N LYS A 36 3.97 27.69 4.99
CA LYS A 36 3.93 28.04 3.56
C LYS A 36 2.77 27.36 2.87
N LYS A 37 2.12 28.07 1.95
CA LYS A 37 1.06 27.53 1.10
C LYS A 37 1.68 26.64 0.02
N ILE A 38 1.41 25.34 0.09
CA ILE A 38 1.90 24.34 -0.87
C ILE A 38 0.70 23.71 -1.60
N TYR A 39 0.81 23.63 -2.92
CA TYR A 39 -0.12 22.89 -3.77
C TYR A 39 0.59 21.61 -4.25
N ASN A 40 0.28 20.48 -3.60
CA ASN A 40 0.98 19.23 -3.87
C ASN A 40 0.24 18.39 -4.91
N PHE A 41 0.78 18.33 -6.13
CA PHE A 41 0.29 17.49 -7.23
C PHE A 41 1.09 16.18 -7.41
N GLY A 42 1.99 15.85 -6.48
CA GLY A 42 2.90 14.71 -6.58
C GLY A 42 2.43 13.41 -5.93
N LEU A 43 1.33 13.42 -5.18
CA LEU A 43 0.80 12.24 -4.49
C LEU A 43 -0.27 11.55 -5.34
N GLY A 44 -0.09 10.25 -5.58
CA GLY A 44 -1.06 9.39 -6.27
C GLY A 44 -2.16 8.82 -5.36
N GLN A 45 -2.30 9.31 -4.13
CA GLN A 45 -3.37 8.89 -3.23
C GLN A 45 -4.66 9.62 -3.61
N SER A 46 -5.77 8.87 -3.67
CA SER A 46 -7.10 9.45 -3.87
C SER A 46 -7.42 10.48 -2.78
N PRO A 47 -7.93 11.68 -3.13
CA PRO A 47 -8.36 12.67 -2.15
C PRO A 47 -9.71 12.31 -1.51
N PHE A 48 -10.43 11.33 -2.06
CA PHE A 48 -11.75 10.93 -1.58
C PHE A 48 -11.64 10.03 -0.34
N PRO A 49 -12.56 10.18 0.64
CA PRO A 49 -12.59 9.30 1.79
C PRO A 49 -12.92 7.87 1.38
N VAL A 50 -12.53 6.91 2.23
CA VAL A 50 -12.91 5.51 2.05
C VAL A 50 -14.45 5.39 2.10
N PRO A 51 -15.10 4.69 1.15
CA PRO A 51 -16.55 4.52 1.16
C PRO A 51 -17.08 3.93 2.47
N MET A 52 -18.16 4.50 3.00
CA MET A 52 -18.75 4.06 4.28
C MET A 52 -19.08 2.57 4.37
N PRO A 53 -19.56 1.88 3.31
CA PRO A 53 -19.76 0.43 3.38
C PRO A 53 -18.49 -0.36 3.71
N VAL A 54 -17.33 0.08 3.20
CA VAL A 54 -16.03 -0.55 3.46
C VAL A 54 -15.60 -0.28 4.90
N VAL A 55 -15.76 0.96 5.37
CA VAL A 55 -15.47 1.33 6.76
C VAL A 55 -16.32 0.51 7.73
N ASN A 56 -17.62 0.32 7.44
CA ASN A 56 -18.53 -0.42 8.28
C ASN A 56 -18.21 -1.92 8.29
N ALA A 57 -17.86 -2.52 7.14
CA ALA A 57 -17.42 -3.90 7.07
C ALA A 57 -16.14 -4.13 7.89
N LEU A 58 -15.15 -3.24 7.79
CA LEU A 58 -13.93 -3.33 8.59
C LEU A 58 -14.22 -3.26 10.09
N LYS A 59 -15.09 -2.34 10.53
CA LYS A 59 -15.51 -2.24 11.94
C LYS A 59 -16.19 -3.51 12.43
N LEU A 60 -17.09 -4.08 11.62
CA LEU A 60 -17.83 -5.28 11.97
C LEU A 60 -16.90 -6.48 12.17
N TYR A 61 -15.92 -6.66 11.28
CA TYR A 61 -14.99 -7.80 11.31
C TYR A 61 -13.65 -7.49 11.99
N ALA A 62 -13.52 -6.37 12.72
CA ALA A 62 -12.27 -6.00 13.39
C ALA A 62 -11.80 -7.00 14.47
N HIS A 63 -12.69 -7.89 14.91
CA HIS A 63 -12.39 -8.96 15.86
C HIS A 63 -11.76 -10.20 15.20
N GLU A 64 -11.84 -10.34 13.87
CA GLU A 64 -11.27 -11.43 13.09
C GLU A 64 -9.75 -11.25 12.99
N LYS A 65 -9.00 -11.87 13.91
CA LYS A 65 -7.55 -11.69 14.08
C LYS A 65 -6.71 -12.90 13.66
N ASP A 66 -7.35 -14.00 13.35
CA ASP A 66 -6.66 -15.27 13.14
C ASP A 66 -5.96 -15.29 11.77
N TYR A 67 -4.93 -16.14 11.67
CA TYR A 67 -4.17 -16.24 10.43
C TYR A 67 -5.06 -16.72 9.28
N LEU A 68 -4.98 -16.01 8.16
CA LEU A 68 -5.60 -16.41 6.91
C LEU A 68 -4.67 -17.34 6.11
N PRO A 69 -5.22 -18.11 5.14
CA PRO A 69 -4.40 -18.85 4.20
C PRO A 69 -3.40 -17.92 3.51
N ALA A 70 -2.19 -18.41 3.25
CA ALA A 70 -1.10 -17.59 2.69
C ALA A 70 -1.46 -16.92 1.34
N LYS A 71 -2.36 -17.54 0.57
CA LYS A 71 -2.85 -16.99 -0.71
C LYS A 71 -4.00 -15.98 -0.57
N GLY A 72 -4.56 -15.83 0.62
CA GLY A 72 -5.74 -15.00 0.91
C GLY A 72 -6.98 -15.82 1.27
N LEU A 73 -8.01 -15.11 1.73
CA LEU A 73 -9.31 -15.66 2.11
C LEU A 73 -10.02 -16.27 0.87
N PRO A 74 -10.53 -17.51 0.91
CA PRO A 74 -11.20 -18.15 -0.24
C PRO A 74 -12.33 -17.32 -0.84
N ALA A 75 -13.24 -16.81 0.00
CA ALA A 75 -14.35 -15.97 -0.45
C ALA A 75 -13.89 -14.68 -1.15
N LEU A 76 -12.74 -14.11 -0.75
CA LEU A 76 -12.17 -12.94 -1.42
C LEU A 76 -11.56 -13.30 -2.78
N LYS A 77 -10.88 -14.45 -2.88
CA LYS A 77 -10.34 -14.96 -4.15
C LYS A 77 -11.46 -15.16 -5.18
N GLU A 78 -12.59 -15.75 -4.77
CA GLU A 78 -13.78 -15.94 -5.61
C GLU A 78 -14.39 -14.60 -6.05
N ALA A 79 -14.53 -13.65 -5.12
CA ALA A 79 -15.06 -12.33 -5.43
C ALA A 79 -14.20 -11.57 -6.45
N VAL A 80 -12.86 -11.64 -6.33
CA VAL A 80 -11.92 -11.02 -7.26
C VAL A 80 -12.02 -11.66 -8.65
N ALA A 81 -12.03 -12.98 -8.73
CA ALA A 81 -12.19 -13.70 -10.00
C ALA A 81 -13.53 -13.33 -10.69
N GLY A 82 -14.63 -13.33 -9.92
CA GLY A 82 -15.95 -12.93 -10.42
C GLY A 82 -16.01 -11.48 -10.88
N PHE A 83 -15.35 -10.56 -10.16
CA PHE A 83 -15.25 -9.15 -10.55
C PHE A 83 -14.58 -9.01 -11.92
N HIS A 84 -13.40 -9.62 -12.11
CA HIS A 84 -12.66 -9.52 -13.37
C HIS A 84 -13.37 -10.23 -14.53
N LYS A 85 -14.13 -11.31 -14.26
CA LYS A 85 -15.00 -11.93 -15.27
C LYS A 85 -16.08 -10.96 -15.73
N ALA A 86 -16.79 -10.32 -14.79
CA ALA A 86 -17.89 -9.42 -15.12
C ALA A 86 -17.44 -8.09 -15.72
N LYS A 87 -16.32 -7.54 -15.23
CA LYS A 87 -15.85 -6.20 -15.59
C LYS A 87 -14.90 -6.19 -16.79
N ASP A 88 -14.02 -7.18 -16.84
CA ASP A 88 -12.88 -7.22 -17.78
C ASP A 88 -12.95 -8.42 -18.74
N ASN A 89 -13.99 -9.25 -18.65
CA ASN A 89 -14.15 -10.50 -19.42
C ASN A 89 -12.98 -11.48 -19.25
N VAL A 90 -12.35 -11.48 -18.07
CA VAL A 90 -11.25 -12.39 -17.71
C VAL A 90 -11.81 -13.55 -16.90
N ASP A 91 -11.84 -14.76 -17.47
CA ASP A 91 -12.29 -15.97 -16.78
C ASP A 91 -11.16 -16.57 -15.93
N ALA A 92 -10.86 -15.90 -14.80
CA ALA A 92 -9.83 -16.34 -13.87
C ALA A 92 -10.36 -17.45 -12.93
N ASN A 93 -9.58 -18.53 -12.77
CA ASN A 93 -9.82 -19.48 -11.69
C ASN A 93 -9.43 -18.82 -10.35
N PRO A 94 -10.27 -18.87 -9.29
CA PRO A 94 -9.92 -18.35 -7.97
C PRO A 94 -8.56 -18.84 -7.45
N GLU A 95 -8.11 -20.06 -7.80
CA GLU A 95 -6.80 -20.59 -7.41
C GLU A 95 -5.59 -19.83 -7.99
N ASN A 96 -5.82 -19.04 -9.04
CA ASN A 96 -4.82 -18.14 -9.62
C ASN A 96 -4.82 -16.74 -8.98
N VAL A 97 -5.69 -16.48 -8.00
CA VAL A 97 -5.75 -15.20 -7.27
C VAL A 97 -4.90 -15.28 -6.01
N LEU A 98 -4.03 -14.27 -5.84
CA LEU A 98 -3.23 -14.03 -4.64
C LEU A 98 -3.63 -12.68 -4.04
N VAL A 99 -3.99 -12.67 -2.76
CA VAL A 99 -4.30 -11.44 -2.02
C VAL A 99 -3.08 -11.04 -1.20
N GLY A 100 -2.55 -9.84 -1.44
CA GLY A 100 -1.40 -9.27 -0.72
C GLY A 100 -1.67 -7.85 -0.22
N PRO A 101 -0.78 -7.31 0.64
CA PRO A 101 -0.93 -5.98 1.23
C PRO A 101 -0.60 -4.88 0.22
N GLY A 102 -1.59 -4.49 -0.58
CA GLY A 102 -1.44 -3.43 -1.58
C GLY A 102 -0.55 -3.84 -2.76
N SER A 103 -0.66 -3.09 -3.86
CA SER A 103 0.11 -3.33 -5.09
C SER A 103 1.29 -2.36 -5.27
N LYS A 104 1.39 -1.34 -4.40
CA LYS A 104 2.43 -0.30 -4.41
C LYS A 104 2.92 -0.07 -2.99
#